data_AF-A0A7S1QFM1-F1
#
_entry.id   AF-A0A7S1QFM1-F1
#
_cell.length_a   1.000
_cell.length_b   1.000
_cell.length_c   1.000
_cell.angle_alpha   90.00
_cell.angle_beta   90.00
_cell.angle_gamma   90.00
#
_symmetry.space_group_name_H-M   'P 1'
#
loop_
_entity.id
_entity.type
_entity.pdbx_description
1 polymer ?
#
loop_
_entity_poly.entity_id
_entity_poly.type
_entity_poly.pdbx_seq_one_letter_code
_entity_poly.pdbx_strand_id
1 'polypeptide(L)'
;DDLQDYEGSRDPDDLKGFARLLGPLCNVHNMDQCDGEKREQIEEYQKLSSEDREGKIQETQDEIDKLESDYKEFVEDMQKQHEEKTLERNEAIAALRRDSGFGLLKSVHKTFLREKDEF
;
A
#
# COMPACT_ATOMS: atom_id res chain seq x y z
N ASP A 1 -3.49 29.04 18.03
CA ASP A 1 -2.73 28.22 17.06
C ASP A 1 -2.70 26.80 17.56
N ASP A 2 -3.33 25.90 16.81
CA ASP A 2 -3.29 24.47 17.08
C ASP A 2 -2.19 23.86 16.20
N LEU A 3 -1.17 23.31 16.85
CA LEU A 3 -0.03 22.71 16.16
C LEU A 3 -0.49 21.39 15.55
N GLN A 4 -0.78 21.40 14.25
CA GLN A 4 -1.17 20.19 13.53
C GLN A 4 0.06 19.33 13.27
N ASP A 5 -0.04 18.05 13.60
CA ASP A 5 1.01 17.07 13.34
C ASP A 5 1.11 16.74 11.84
N TYR A 6 2.34 16.61 11.35
CA TYR A 6 2.62 16.24 9.96
C TYR A 6 2.90 14.73 9.86
N GLU A 7 1.94 14.00 9.32
CA GLU A 7 2.03 12.54 9.11
C GLU A 7 2.45 12.17 7.67
N GLY A 8 2.72 13.16 6.81
CA GLY A 8 3.15 12.94 5.42
C GLY A 8 4.64 12.59 5.30
N SER A 9 5.06 12.15 4.10
CA SER A 9 6.48 11.88 3.85
C SER A 9 7.28 13.18 3.75
N ARG A 10 8.61 13.19 3.91
CA ARG A 10 9.40 14.43 3.76
C ARG A 10 9.61 14.85 2.29
N ASP A 11 8.81 14.33 1.37
CA ASP A 11 8.84 14.70 -0.04
C ASP A 11 8.34 16.15 -0.24
N PRO A 12 8.94 16.93 -1.16
CA PRO A 12 8.50 18.30 -1.44
C PRO A 12 7.02 18.43 -1.79
N ASP A 13 6.41 17.46 -2.46
CA ASP A 13 5.01 17.52 -2.85
C ASP A 13 4.08 17.30 -1.64
N ASP A 14 4.40 16.34 -0.77
CA ASP A 14 3.65 16.08 0.47
C ASP A 14 3.76 17.26 1.44
N LEU A 15 4.96 17.84 1.59
CA LEU A 15 5.20 19.00 2.44
C LEU A 15 4.48 20.25 1.94
N LYS A 16 4.47 20.46 0.61
CA LYS A 16 3.72 21.54 -0.02
C LYS A 16 2.21 21.31 0.11
N GLY A 17 1.76 20.06 0.07
CA GLY A 17 0.39 19.66 0.38
C GLY A 17 -0.02 20.07 1.79
N PHE A 18 0.75 19.69 2.80
CA PHE A 18 0.47 20.05 4.19
C PHE A 18 0.54 21.55 4.46
N ALA A 19 1.52 22.26 3.88
CA ALA A 19 1.61 23.71 4.03
C ALA A 19 0.37 24.45 3.48
N ARG A 20 -0.30 23.90 2.47
CA ARG A 20 -1.58 24.42 1.95
C ARG A 20 -2.74 24.20 2.92
N LEU A 21 -2.66 23.23 3.82
CA LEU A 21 -3.66 22.98 4.87
C LEU A 21 -3.54 23.93 6.07
N LEU A 22 -2.38 24.59 6.22
CA LEU A 22 -2.14 25.58 7.28
C LEU A 22 -2.78 26.96 6.97
N GLY A 23 -3.25 27.17 5.74
CA GLY A 23 -3.99 28.36 5.30
C GLY A 23 -5.49 28.09 5.09
N PRO A 24 -6.30 29.10 4.69
CA PRO A 24 -7.70 28.88 4.38
C PRO A 24 -7.80 27.89 3.22
N LEU A 25 -8.53 26.80 3.42
CA LEU A 25 -8.65 25.74 2.42
C LEU A 25 -9.37 26.26 1.18
N CYS A 26 -8.90 25.83 -0.01
CA CYS A 26 -9.64 25.99 -1.26
C CYS A 26 -11.03 25.33 -1.11
N ASN A 27 -12.09 26.15 -1.12
CA ASN A 27 -13.47 25.71 -1.03
C ASN A 27 -14.42 26.76 -1.65
N VAL A 28 -15.71 26.43 -1.74
CA VAL A 28 -16.75 27.30 -2.36
C VAL A 28 -16.87 28.70 -1.73
N HIS A 29 -16.40 28.88 -0.50
CA HIS A 29 -16.41 30.16 0.20
C HIS A 29 -15.05 30.90 0.16
N ASN A 30 -13.95 30.21 -0.21
CA ASN A 30 -12.58 30.73 -0.29
C ASN A 30 -11.92 30.35 -1.64
N MET A 31 -12.55 30.76 -2.75
CA MET A 31 -12.15 30.38 -4.12
C MET A 31 -10.80 31.00 -4.57
N ASP A 32 -10.39 32.09 -3.92
CA ASP A 32 -9.11 32.75 -4.10
C ASP A 32 -7.92 31.86 -3.70
N GLN A 33 -8.14 30.90 -2.80
CA GLN A 33 -7.15 29.92 -2.35
C GLN A 33 -7.07 28.67 -3.25
N CYS A 34 -7.97 28.55 -4.23
CA CYS A 34 -7.94 27.47 -5.22
C CYS A 34 -6.94 27.77 -6.34
N ASP A 35 -6.22 26.73 -6.78
CA ASP A 35 -5.53 26.74 -8.08
C ASP A 35 -6.55 26.78 -9.23
N GLY A 36 -6.07 27.06 -10.45
CA GLY A 36 -6.94 27.26 -11.62
C GLY A 36 -7.84 26.06 -11.90
N GLU A 37 -7.29 24.85 -11.84
CA GLU A 37 -8.02 23.62 -12.12
C GLU A 37 -9.13 23.36 -11.10
N LYS A 38 -8.84 23.48 -9.79
CA LYS A 38 -9.86 23.28 -8.75
C LYS A 38 -10.93 24.36 -8.80
N ARG A 39 -10.56 25.59 -9.15
CA ARG A 39 -11.50 26.69 -9.30
C ARG A 39 -12.49 26.41 -10.43
N GLU A 40 -11.98 26.03 -11.61
CA GLU A 40 -12.81 25.66 -12.76
C GLU A 40 -13.75 24.49 -12.43
N GLN A 41 -13.23 23.44 -11.77
CA GLN A 41 -14.05 22.30 -11.33
C GLN A 41 -15.18 22.71 -10.38
N ILE A 42 -14.90 23.56 -9.38
CA ILE A 42 -15.93 24.04 -8.46
C ILE A 42 -16.99 24.85 -9.21
N GLU A 43 -16.59 25.73 -10.14
CA GLU A 43 -17.52 26.51 -10.96
C GLU A 43 -18.38 25.63 -11.88
N GLU A 44 -17.82 24.56 -12.44
CA GLU A 44 -18.58 23.55 -13.18
C GLU A 44 -19.60 22.83 -12.30
N TYR A 45 -19.19 22.38 -11.11
CA TYR A 45 -20.09 21.69 -10.18
C TYR A 45 -21.19 22.61 -9.61
N GLN A 46 -20.91 23.91 -9.48
CA GLN A 46 -21.93 24.90 -9.08
C GLN A 46 -23.01 25.08 -10.16
N LYS A 47 -22.71 24.81 -11.44
CA LYS A 47 -23.69 24.89 -12.55
C LYS A 47 -24.60 23.66 -12.62
N LEU A 48 -24.24 22.55 -11.97
CA LEU A 48 -25.05 21.34 -11.92
C LEU A 48 -26.30 21.53 -11.04
N SER A 49 -27.35 20.75 -11.29
CA SER A 49 -28.47 20.66 -10.35
C SER A 49 -28.05 19.91 -9.07
N SER A 50 -28.88 19.99 -8.02
CA SER A 50 -28.63 19.20 -6.81
C SER A 50 -28.66 17.71 -7.10
N GLU A 51 -29.61 17.26 -7.92
CA GLU A 51 -29.77 15.86 -8.32
C GLU A 51 -28.57 15.37 -9.14
N ASP A 52 -28.06 16.19 -10.06
CA ASP A 52 -26.88 15.82 -10.86
C ASP A 52 -25.61 15.69 -10.00
N ARG A 53 -25.44 16.58 -9.01
CA ARG A 53 -24.32 16.46 -8.05
C ARG A 53 -24.46 15.20 -7.20
N GLU A 54 -25.64 14.91 -6.68
CA GLU A 54 -25.90 13.72 -5.89
C GLU A 54 -25.67 12.44 -6.70
N GLY A 55 -26.13 12.40 -7.95
CA GLY A 55 -25.88 11.28 -8.86
C GLY A 55 -24.38 11.04 -9.10
N LYS A 56 -23.60 12.10 -9.35
CA LYS A 56 -22.14 12.00 -9.52
C LYS A 56 -21.43 11.53 -8.24
N ILE A 57 -21.87 12.00 -7.08
CA ILE A 57 -21.34 11.56 -5.78
C ILE A 57 -21.60 10.08 -5.60
N GLN A 58 -22.82 9.62 -5.84
CA GLN A 58 -23.17 8.21 -5.67
C GLN A 58 -22.42 7.31 -6.66
N GLU A 59 -22.34 7.69 -7.94
CA GLU A 59 -21.56 6.96 -8.94
C GLU A 59 -20.09 6.82 -8.53
N THR A 60 -19.48 7.92 -8.07
CA THR A 60 -18.08 7.90 -7.61
C THR A 60 -17.92 7.07 -6.34
N GLN A 61 -18.87 7.12 -5.40
CA GLN A 61 -18.83 6.31 -4.18
C GLN A 61 -18.98 4.81 -4.50
N ASP A 62 -19.88 4.44 -5.41
CA ASP A 62 -20.06 3.05 -5.83
C ASP A 62 -18.79 2.51 -6.52
N GLU A 63 -18.11 3.32 -7.33
CA GLU A 63 -16.82 2.97 -7.93
C GLU A 63 -15.72 2.79 -6.88
N ILE A 64 -15.63 3.68 -5.89
CA ILE A 64 -14.68 3.57 -4.78
C ILE A 64 -14.95 2.28 -3.98
N ASP A 65 -16.19 2.05 -3.58
CA ASP A 65 -16.59 0.89 -2.78
C ASP A 65 -16.28 -0.43 -3.53
N LYS A 66 -16.50 -0.44 -4.85
CA LYS A 66 -16.14 -1.57 -5.69
C LYS A 66 -14.63 -1.80 -5.72
N LEU A 67 -13.84 -0.74 -5.93
CA LEU A 67 -12.37 -0.84 -5.94
C LEU A 67 -11.84 -1.35 -4.59
N GLU A 68 -12.40 -0.87 -3.48
CA GLU A 68 -12.03 -1.35 -2.13
C GLU A 68 -12.40 -2.82 -1.92
N SER A 69 -13.58 -3.24 -2.38
CA SER A 69 -14.02 -4.65 -2.32
C SER A 69 -13.13 -5.56 -3.16
N ASP A 70 -12.87 -5.19 -4.42
CA ASP A 70 -12.00 -5.95 -5.33
C ASP A 70 -10.58 -6.08 -4.76
N TYR A 71 -10.06 -5.01 -4.15
CA TYR A 71 -8.76 -5.03 -3.49
C TYR A 71 -8.75 -5.94 -2.26
N LYS A 72 -9.81 -5.92 -1.45
CA LYS A 72 -9.95 -6.79 -0.29
C LYS A 72 -9.97 -8.26 -0.70
N GLU A 73 -10.75 -8.62 -1.73
CA GLU A 73 -10.80 -9.97 -2.27
C GLU A 73 -9.43 -10.42 -2.78
N PHE A 74 -8.72 -9.55 -3.51
CA PHE A 74 -7.35 -9.82 -3.97
C PHE A 74 -6.39 -10.10 -2.80
N VAL A 75 -6.44 -9.30 -1.74
CA VAL A 75 -5.57 -9.50 -0.56
C VAL A 75 -5.90 -10.80 0.15
N GLU A 76 -7.18 -11.14 0.33
CA GLU A 76 -7.59 -12.40 0.96
C GLU A 76 -7.13 -13.63 0.15
N ASP A 77 -7.23 -13.57 -1.19
CA ASP A 77 -6.73 -14.63 -2.07
C ASP A 77 -5.20 -14.75 -2.02
N MET A 78 -4.48 -13.62 -2.08
CA MET A 78 -3.03 -13.59 -1.94
C MET A 78 -2.55 -14.17 -0.61
N GLN A 79 -3.24 -13.89 0.49
CA GLN A 79 -2.91 -14.44 1.81
C GLN A 79 -3.06 -15.96 1.84
N LYS A 80 -4.15 -16.50 1.28
CA LYS A 80 -4.36 -17.95 1.16
C LYS A 80 -3.24 -18.60 0.34
N GLN A 81 -2.95 -18.04 -0.84
CA GLN A 81 -1.88 -18.55 -1.69
C GLN A 81 -0.51 -18.51 -0.98
N HIS A 82 -0.24 -17.44 -0.23
CA HIS A 82 1.01 -17.30 0.53
C HIS A 82 1.14 -18.36 1.62
N GLU A 83 0.07 -18.63 2.37
CA GLU A 83 0.03 -19.67 3.40
C GLU A 83 0.25 -21.06 2.80
N GLU A 84 -0.49 -21.40 1.74
CA GLU A 84 -0.36 -22.67 1.03
C GLU A 84 1.06 -22.87 0.50
N LYS A 85 1.61 -21.89 -0.23
CA LYS A 85 2.96 -21.97 -0.78
C LYS A 85 4.03 -22.01 0.29
N THR A 86 3.80 -21.35 1.43
CA THR A 86 4.71 -21.41 2.58
C THR A 86 4.74 -22.82 3.18
N LEU A 87 3.57 -23.44 3.35
CA LEU A 87 3.46 -24.81 3.84
C LEU A 87 4.13 -25.80 2.89
N GLU A 88 3.75 -25.77 1.61
CA GLU A 88 4.33 -26.63 0.56
C GLU A 88 5.87 -26.53 0.53
N ARG A 89 6.40 -25.29 0.53
CA ARG A 89 7.84 -25.04 0.54
C ARG A 89 8.50 -25.65 1.78
N ASN A 90 7.92 -25.44 2.96
CA ASN A 90 8.51 -25.89 4.22
C ASN A 90 8.52 -27.43 4.29
N GLU A 91 7.43 -28.09 3.87
CA GLU A 91 7.34 -29.54 3.80
C GLU A 91 8.33 -30.12 2.80
N ALA A 92 8.42 -29.54 1.59
CA ALA A 92 9.38 -29.97 0.57
C ALA A 92 10.83 -29.83 1.04
N ILE A 93 11.18 -28.72 1.70
CA ILE A 93 12.52 -28.53 2.28
C ILE A 93 12.79 -29.56 3.39
N ALA A 94 11.81 -29.82 4.25
CA ALA A 94 11.96 -30.78 5.34
C ALA A 94 12.15 -32.21 4.80
N ALA A 95 11.35 -32.62 3.80
CA ALA A 95 11.49 -33.89 3.11
C ALA A 95 12.87 -34.00 2.45
N LEU A 96 13.27 -33.01 1.65
CA LEU A 96 14.56 -32.99 0.98
C LEU A 96 15.73 -33.12 1.98
N ARG A 97 15.69 -32.39 3.10
CA ARG A 97 16.74 -32.47 4.14
C ARG A 97 16.81 -33.84 4.80
N ARG A 98 15.67 -34.51 4.97
CA ARG A 98 15.57 -35.87 5.53
C ARG A 98 16.11 -36.91 4.55
N ASP A 99 15.67 -36.85 3.30
CA ASP A 99 15.89 -37.90 2.30
C ASP A 99 17.28 -37.85 1.66
N SER A 100 17.83 -36.65 1.49
CA SER A 100 19.14 -36.46 0.85
C SER A 100 20.33 -36.71 1.79
N GLY A 101 20.11 -36.99 3.08
CA GLY A 101 21.18 -37.08 4.07
C GLY A 101 22.00 -35.79 4.22
N PHE A 102 21.45 -34.65 3.77
CA PHE A 102 22.16 -33.37 3.67
C PHE A 102 22.83 -32.92 4.98
N GLY A 103 22.19 -33.19 6.11
CA GLY A 103 22.77 -32.89 7.43
C GLY A 103 24.05 -33.69 7.72
N LEU A 104 24.04 -34.98 7.39
CA LEU A 104 25.23 -35.84 7.54
C LEU A 104 26.32 -35.43 6.56
N LEU A 105 25.96 -35.16 5.30
CA LEU A 105 26.91 -34.68 4.29
C LEU A 105 27.61 -33.40 4.74
N LYS A 106 26.86 -32.44 5.30
CA LYS A 106 27.42 -31.22 5.89
C LYS A 106 28.36 -31.52 7.06
N SER A 107 27.96 -32.43 7.95
CA SER A 107 28.79 -32.81 9.10
C SER A 107 30.11 -33.44 8.66
N VAL A 108 30.05 -34.38 7.70
CA VAL A 108 31.23 -35.03 7.13
C VAL A 108 32.15 -33.99 6.50
N HIS A 109 31.61 -33.13 5.63
CA HIS A 109 32.41 -32.10 4.96
C HIS A 109 33.11 -31.15 5.95
N LYS A 110 32.42 -30.72 7.01
CA LYS A 110 33.00 -29.85 8.04
C LYS A 110 34.15 -30.54 8.79
N THR A 111 34.03 -31.82 9.10
CA THR A 111 35.10 -32.59 9.76
C THR A 111 36.36 -32.61 8.89
N PHE A 112 36.23 -32.96 7.60
CA PHE A 112 37.35 -33.02 6.66
C PHE A 112 37.97 -31.66 6.35
N LEU A 113 37.20 -30.57 6.40
CA LEU A 113 37.77 -29.21 6.31
C LEU A 113 38.65 -28.90 7.52
N ARG A 114 38.18 -29.21 8.74
CA ARG A 114 38.95 -28.94 9.97
C ARG A 114 40.26 -29.73 10.01
N GLU A 115 40.23 -30.99 9.59
CA GLU A 115 41.44 -31.81 9.49
C GLU A 115 42.45 -31.25 8.47
N LYS A 116 41.99 -30.55 7.44
CA LYS A 116 42.84 -29.91 6.44
C LYS A 116 43.48 -28.61 6.92
N ASP A 117 42.86 -27.93 7.89
CA ASP A 117 43.38 -26.70 8.49
C ASP A 117 44.35 -26.98 9.66
N GLU A 118 44.35 -28.20 10.21
CA GLU A 118 45.23 -28.66 11.29
C GLU A 118 46.54 -29.31 10.79
N PHE A 119 46.72 -29.46 9.46
CA PHE A 119 47.94 -29.95 8.78
C PHE A 119 48.52 -28.88 7.84
#